data_AF-A0A9D4UF22-F1
#
_entry.id   AF-A0A9D4UF22-F1
#
_cell.length_a   1.000
_cell.length_b   1.000
_cell.length_c   1.000
_cell.angle_alpha   90.00
_cell.angle_beta   90.00
_cell.angle_gamma   90.00
#
_symmetry.space_group_name_H-M   'P 1'
#
loop_
_entity.id
_entity.type
_entity.pdbx_description
1 polymer ?
#
loop_
_entity_poly.entity_id
_entity_poly.type
_entity_poly.pdbx_seq_one_letter_code
_entity_poly.pdbx_strand_id
1 'polypeptide(L)'
;MTGGKRSPTCARSVMNAWLWEPPPSPNKVLVFGGYSTEAQGQFTRTIESFDIRSGRCKCDERLCVPRATPNSLVVHDDRVYALLGVKLLKMGVNNDGWEDIGDVPTQLITTHCATSSKRGILVGGASGVSSSIELFVCQVLGKSLSWNKLDIPHHSNGFVQGTCIIQALF
;
A
#
# COMPACT_ATOMS: atom_id res chain seq x y z
N MET A 1 26.52 -17.16 23.29
CA MET A 1 25.18 -16.53 23.27
C MET A 1 24.54 -16.84 21.94
N THR A 2 23.72 -17.89 21.88
CA THR A 2 23.07 -18.36 20.66
C THR A 2 21.88 -17.47 20.34
N GLY A 3 21.96 -16.75 19.22
CA GLY A 3 20.86 -15.94 18.69
C GLY A 3 19.65 -16.82 18.40
N GLY A 4 18.57 -16.59 19.16
CA GLY A 4 17.27 -17.18 18.86
C GLY A 4 16.78 -16.64 17.52
N LYS A 5 16.65 -17.51 16.52
CA LYS A 5 15.89 -17.21 15.31
C LYS A 5 14.46 -16.89 15.74
N ARG A 6 14.08 -15.61 15.69
CA ARG A 6 12.68 -15.20 15.90
C ARG A 6 11.83 -15.91 14.85
N SER A 7 10.83 -16.65 15.31
CA SER A 7 9.80 -17.21 14.44
C SER A 7 9.17 -16.07 13.63
N PRO A 8 8.83 -16.26 12.34
CA PRO A 8 8.01 -15.30 11.63
C PRO A 8 6.67 -15.18 12.37
N THR A 9 6.47 -14.05 13.03
CA THR A 9 5.23 -13.69 13.69
C THR A 9 4.41 -12.94 12.67
N CYS A 10 3.33 -13.56 12.13
CA CYS A 10 2.32 -12.80 11.41
C CYS A 10 2.03 -11.52 12.19
N ALA A 11 2.35 -10.37 11.60
CA ALA A 11 2.21 -9.08 12.25
C ALA A 11 0.85 -9.00 12.93
N ARG A 12 0.84 -8.78 14.26
CA ARG A 12 -0.41 -8.75 15.05
C ARG A 12 -1.17 -7.43 14.88
N SER A 13 -0.49 -6.41 14.35
CA SER A 13 -1.07 -5.17 13.85
C SER A 13 -0.60 -4.99 12.41
N VAL A 14 -1.55 -4.96 11.47
CA VAL A 14 -1.28 -4.82 10.04
C VAL A 14 -1.76 -3.46 9.58
N MET A 15 -0.90 -2.67 8.93
CA MET A 15 -1.31 -1.42 8.29
C MET A 15 -2.11 -1.69 7.01
N ASN A 16 -1.70 -2.70 6.23
CA ASN A 16 -2.30 -3.04 4.95
C ASN A 16 -2.19 -4.56 4.70
N ALA A 17 -3.31 -5.22 4.40
CA ALA A 17 -3.36 -6.65 4.03
C ALA A 17 -4.05 -6.78 2.67
N TRP A 18 -3.47 -7.59 1.77
CA TRP A 18 -4.02 -7.80 0.44
C TRP A 18 -4.10 -9.28 0.11
N LEU A 19 -5.27 -9.71 -0.36
CA LEU A 19 -5.43 -11.00 -1.02
C LEU A 19 -4.77 -10.89 -2.39
N TRP A 20 -3.73 -11.68 -2.62
CA TRP A 20 -2.95 -11.64 -3.85
C TRP A 20 -3.41 -12.77 -4.78
N GLU A 21 -3.99 -12.40 -5.92
CA GLU A 21 -4.42 -13.34 -6.96
C GLU A 21 -3.84 -13.04 -8.36
N PRO A 22 -2.50 -13.04 -8.51
CA PRO A 22 -1.90 -13.62 -9.71
C PRO A 22 -0.95 -14.80 -9.40
N PRO A 23 -0.66 -15.67 -10.39
CA PRO A 23 -0.02 -16.96 -10.17
C PRO A 23 1.36 -16.83 -9.50
N PRO A 24 1.74 -17.78 -8.61
CA PRO A 24 1.25 -19.16 -8.58
C PRO A 24 0.42 -19.57 -7.34
N SER A 25 -0.17 -18.66 -6.56
CA SER A 25 -0.91 -19.12 -5.35
C SER A 25 -2.11 -18.26 -4.95
N PRO A 26 -3.35 -18.65 -5.33
CA PRO A 26 -4.60 -17.98 -4.92
C PRO A 26 -4.92 -18.09 -3.41
N ASN A 27 -3.97 -18.54 -2.60
CA ASN A 27 -4.15 -18.79 -1.17
C ASN A 27 -3.14 -17.99 -0.33
N LYS A 28 -2.60 -16.87 -0.86
CA LYS A 28 -1.65 -16.06 -0.11
C LYS A 28 -2.15 -14.64 0.08
N VAL A 29 -2.04 -14.19 1.33
CA VAL A 29 -2.18 -12.79 1.71
C VAL A 29 -0.79 -12.23 1.89
N LEU A 30 -0.49 -11.12 1.24
CA LEU A 30 0.74 -10.38 1.50
C LEU A 30 0.45 -9.35 2.60
N VAL A 31 1.23 -9.44 3.68
CA VAL A 31 1.16 -8.58 4.85
C VAL A 31 2.40 -7.69 4.84
N PHE A 32 2.18 -6.38 4.82
CA PHE A 32 3.25 -5.40 4.67
C PHE A 32 3.44 -4.61 5.96
N GLY A 33 4.64 -4.69 6.52
CA GLY A 33 5.03 -4.03 7.75
C GLY A 33 4.23 -4.47 8.96
N GLY A 34 3.85 -3.51 9.80
CA GLY A 34 3.32 -3.78 11.13
C GLY A 34 4.42 -3.91 12.18
N TYR A 35 4.05 -4.33 13.38
CA TYR A 35 4.98 -4.57 14.48
C TYR A 35 4.42 -5.64 15.42
N SER A 36 5.28 -6.28 16.20
CA SER A 36 4.82 -7.08 17.33
C SER A 36 4.32 -6.16 18.44
N THR A 37 3.43 -6.64 19.31
CA THR A 37 2.88 -5.84 20.42
C THR A 37 3.99 -5.24 21.28
N GLU A 38 5.08 -5.98 21.47
CA GLU A 38 6.26 -5.57 22.24
C GLU A 38 7.10 -4.49 21.54
N ALA A 39 6.90 -4.31 20.23
CA ALA A 39 7.57 -3.34 19.37
C ALA A 39 6.61 -2.25 18.89
N GLN A 40 5.58 -1.91 19.69
CA GLN A 40 4.56 -0.95 19.31
C GLN A 40 5.15 0.38 18.80
N GLY A 41 4.67 0.82 17.63
CA GLY A 41 5.15 2.03 16.96
C GLY A 41 6.45 1.85 16.17
N GLN A 42 7.12 0.70 16.28
CA GLN A 42 8.35 0.38 15.53
C GLN A 42 8.01 -0.48 14.32
N PHE A 43 7.42 0.15 13.31
CA PHE A 43 7.01 -0.57 12.12
C PHE A 43 8.20 -1.22 11.41
N THR A 44 8.04 -2.50 11.08
CA THR A 44 9.03 -3.26 10.34
C THR A 44 8.89 -2.99 8.84
N ARG A 45 10.00 -3.13 8.12
CA ARG A 45 10.02 -3.14 6.65
C ARG A 45 9.66 -4.49 6.04
N THR A 46 9.39 -5.49 6.90
CA THR A 46 9.25 -6.88 6.48
C THR A 46 7.93 -7.09 5.75
N ILE A 47 7.97 -7.97 4.75
CA ILE A 47 6.77 -8.48 4.12
C ILE A 47 6.65 -9.94 4.38
N GLU A 48 5.48 -10.32 4.83
CA GLU A 48 5.14 -11.68 5.18
C GLU A 48 4.09 -12.17 4.21
N SER A 49 4.35 -13.32 3.60
CA SER A 49 3.33 -14.07 2.90
C SER A 49 2.63 -14.99 3.89
N PHE A 50 1.35 -14.75 4.12
CA PHE A 50 0.48 -15.62 4.89
C PHE A 50 -0.23 -16.58 3.95
N ASP A 51 0.07 -17.86 4.07
CA ASP A 51 -0.61 -18.91 3.34
C ASP A 51 -1.91 -19.29 4.08
N ILE A 52 -3.05 -18.95 3.48
CA ILE A 52 -4.39 -19.11 4.05
C ILE A 52 -4.66 -20.59 4.38
N ARG A 53 -4.21 -21.51 3.52
CA ARG A 53 -4.51 -22.94 3.66
C ARG A 53 -3.75 -23.59 4.80
N SER A 54 -2.49 -23.24 4.96
CA SER A 54 -1.62 -23.81 5.99
C SER A 54 -1.58 -22.97 7.28
N GLY A 55 -2.07 -21.73 7.24
CA GLY A 55 -1.99 -20.77 8.33
C GLY A 55 -0.56 -20.32 8.65
N ARG A 56 0.39 -20.53 7.72
CA ARG A 56 1.81 -20.25 7.94
C ARG A 56 2.22 -18.91 7.33
N CYS A 57 3.03 -18.17 8.07
CA CYS A 57 3.62 -16.91 7.64
C CYS A 57 5.07 -17.16 7.23
N LYS A 58 5.49 -16.64 6.08
CA LYS A 58 6.88 -16.66 5.63
C LYS A 58 7.30 -15.24 5.26
N CYS A 59 8.32 -14.74 5.96
CA CYS A 59 8.99 -13.50 5.59
C CYS A 59 9.70 -13.67 4.24
N ASP A 60 9.49 -12.74 3.31
CA ASP A 60 10.24 -12.65 2.06
C ASP A 60 11.01 -11.33 2.02
N GLU A 61 12.31 -11.41 2.25
CA GLU A 61 13.18 -10.23 2.31
C GLU A 61 13.26 -9.50 0.96
N ARG A 62 13.09 -10.22 -0.16
CA ARG A 62 13.13 -9.63 -1.51
C ARG A 62 11.98 -8.67 -1.74
N LEU A 63 10.88 -8.91 -1.04
CA LEU A 63 9.70 -8.06 -1.14
C LEU A 63 9.83 -6.79 -0.30
N CYS A 64 10.76 -6.70 0.66
CA CYS A 64 10.83 -5.58 1.62
C CYS A 64 10.82 -4.22 0.93
N VAL A 65 9.90 -3.34 1.34
CA VAL A 65 9.84 -1.97 0.81
C VAL A 65 11.07 -1.18 1.30
N PRO A 66 11.70 -0.36 0.44
CA PRO A 66 12.81 0.48 0.86
C PRO A 66 12.41 1.44 1.98
N ARG A 67 13.31 1.60 2.96
CA ARG A 67 13.31 2.68 3.98
C ARG A 67 12.22 2.67 5.05
N ALA A 68 10.96 2.36 4.73
CA ALA A 68 9.88 2.34 5.72
C ALA A 68 8.67 1.49 5.26
N THR A 69 7.71 1.32 6.16
CA THR A 69 6.40 0.72 5.85
C THR A 69 5.59 1.67 4.97
N PRO A 70 4.97 1.18 3.89
CA PRO A 70 4.13 2.02 3.04
C PRO A 70 2.86 2.47 3.77
N ASN A 71 2.42 3.69 3.49
CA ASN A 71 1.17 4.27 3.96
C ASN A 71 -0.03 3.46 3.45
N SER A 72 0.01 3.07 2.17
CA SER A 72 -1.02 2.26 1.53
C SER A 72 -0.38 1.37 0.46
N LEU A 73 -1.05 0.27 0.15
CA LEU A 73 -0.77 -0.54 -1.02
C LEU A 73 -2.02 -0.64 -1.88
N VAL A 74 -1.87 -1.03 -3.13
CA VAL A 74 -2.99 -1.22 -4.05
C VAL A 74 -2.57 -2.13 -5.19
N VAL A 75 -3.46 -3.01 -5.64
CA VAL A 75 -3.28 -3.77 -6.86
C VAL A 75 -4.04 -3.08 -7.99
N HIS A 76 -3.33 -2.72 -9.06
CA HIS A 76 -3.91 -2.11 -10.26
C HIS A 76 -3.25 -2.72 -11.49
N ASP A 77 -4.05 -3.11 -12.49
CA ASP A 77 -3.58 -3.81 -13.70
C ASP A 77 -2.58 -4.95 -13.41
N ASP A 78 -2.94 -5.83 -12.47
CA ASP A 78 -2.14 -6.99 -12.02
C ASP A 78 -0.76 -6.65 -11.43
N ARG A 79 -0.54 -5.40 -11.01
CA ARG A 79 0.68 -4.93 -10.36
C ARG A 79 0.40 -4.39 -8.97
N VAL A 80 1.30 -4.67 -8.03
CA VAL A 80 1.28 -4.04 -6.71
C VAL A 80 1.96 -2.69 -6.77
N TYR A 81 1.30 -1.69 -6.20
CA TYR A 81 1.85 -0.37 -5.97
C TYR A 81 1.86 -0.07 -4.48
N ALA A 82 2.89 0.63 -4.02
CA ALA A 82 3.03 1.10 -2.66
C ALA A 82 3.11 2.64 -2.64
N LEU A 83 2.32 3.25 -1.78
CA LEU A 83 2.49 4.65 -1.41
C LEU A 83 3.43 4.72 -0.21
N LEU A 84 4.58 5.35 -0.39
CA LEU A 84 5.59 5.53 0.64
C LEU A 84 5.85 7.02 0.83
N GLY A 85 5.19 7.63 1.81
CA GLY A 85 5.22 9.08 2.00
C GLY A 85 4.63 9.79 0.78
N VAL A 86 5.50 10.41 -0.02
CA VAL A 86 5.15 11.13 -1.26
C VAL A 86 5.59 10.39 -2.53
N LYS A 87 6.10 9.15 -2.39
CA LYS A 87 6.55 8.32 -3.52
C LYS A 87 5.52 7.27 -3.87
N LEU A 88 5.37 7.01 -5.17
CA LEU A 88 4.67 5.85 -5.68
C LEU A 88 5.70 4.83 -6.16
N LEU A 89 5.69 3.66 -5.54
CA LEU A 89 6.54 2.54 -5.91
C LEU A 89 5.73 1.46 -6.63
N LYS A 90 6.37 0.75 -7.55
CA LYS A 90 5.79 -0.39 -8.26
C LYS A 90 6.60 -1.64 -8.01
N MET A 91 5.94 -2.75 -7.71
CA MET A 91 6.61 -4.03 -7.54
C MET A 91 7.03 -4.61 -8.89
N GLY A 92 8.25 -5.15 -8.94
CA GLY A 92 8.80 -5.82 -10.11
C GLY A 92 7.98 -7.04 -10.54
N VAL A 93 8.02 -7.37 -11.83
CA VAL A 93 7.19 -8.45 -12.43
C VAL A 93 7.43 -9.81 -11.79
N ASN A 94 8.66 -10.04 -11.33
CA ASN A 94 9.09 -11.29 -10.72
C ASN A 94 9.13 -11.22 -9.19
N ASN A 95 8.50 -10.20 -8.59
CA ASN A 95 8.53 -9.97 -7.14
C ASN A 95 9.97 -9.83 -6.60
N ASP A 96 10.84 -9.20 -7.40
CA ASP A 96 12.28 -9.06 -7.17
C ASP A 96 12.68 -7.69 -6.59
N GLY A 97 11.70 -6.83 -6.32
CA GLY A 97 11.92 -5.56 -5.63
C GLY A 97 10.90 -4.49 -5.98
N TRP A 98 11.26 -3.25 -5.70
CA TRP A 98 10.45 -2.06 -5.92
C TRP A 98 11.17 -1.05 -6.81
N GLU A 99 10.44 -0.55 -7.81
CA GLU A 99 10.85 0.56 -8.66
C GLU A 99 10.14 1.84 -8.20
N ASP A 100 10.89 2.93 -8.01
CA ASP A 100 10.32 4.27 -7.86
C ASP A 100 9.83 4.74 -9.24
N ILE A 101 8.53 4.96 -9.36
CA ILE A 101 7.89 5.37 -10.62
C ILE A 101 7.44 6.83 -10.60
N GLY A 102 7.71 7.57 -9.52
CA GLY A 102 7.48 9.00 -9.45
C GLY A 102 6.86 9.49 -8.14
N ASP A 103 6.74 10.81 -8.06
CA ASP A 103 6.16 11.53 -6.92
C ASP A 103 4.64 11.66 -7.05
N VAL A 104 3.97 11.68 -5.90
CA VAL A 104 2.58 12.15 -5.80
C VAL A 104 2.53 13.68 -5.95
N PRO A 105 1.37 14.27 -6.31
CA PRO A 105 1.23 15.71 -6.43
C PRO A 105 1.61 16.44 -5.15
N THR A 106 2.31 17.58 -5.27
CA THR A 106 2.84 18.36 -4.14
C THR A 106 1.77 18.91 -3.20
N GLN A 107 0.52 18.93 -3.65
CA GLN A 107 -0.64 19.27 -2.83
C GLN A 107 -0.89 18.24 -1.72
N LEU A 108 -0.42 17.00 -1.88
CA LEU A 108 -0.49 15.96 -0.86
C LEU A 108 0.79 15.99 -0.01
N ILE A 109 0.68 16.50 1.22
CA ILE A 109 1.80 16.42 2.18
C ILE A 109 1.94 15.03 2.80
N THR A 110 0.82 14.34 2.94
CA THR A 110 0.75 12.98 3.49
C THR A 110 -0.27 12.18 2.72
N THR A 111 0.17 11.07 2.12
CA THR A 111 -0.74 10.06 1.59
C THR A 111 -1.27 9.17 2.72
N HIS A 112 -2.55 8.80 2.63
CA HIS A 112 -3.20 7.95 3.64
C HIS A 112 -3.72 6.65 3.05
N CYS A 113 -4.27 6.69 1.84
CA CYS A 113 -4.93 5.53 1.25
C CYS A 113 -4.85 5.52 -0.27
N ALA A 114 -4.98 4.33 -0.83
CA ALA A 114 -5.13 4.11 -2.25
C ALA A 114 -6.16 3.01 -2.54
N THR A 115 -6.87 3.14 -3.66
CA THR A 115 -7.75 2.10 -4.17
C THR A 115 -7.72 2.06 -5.69
N SER A 116 -7.95 0.89 -6.27
CA SER A 116 -7.86 0.66 -7.71
C SER A 116 -9.19 0.92 -8.39
N SER A 117 -9.19 1.70 -9.47
CA SER A 117 -10.38 2.01 -10.27
C SER A 117 -10.14 1.74 -11.75
N LYS A 118 -11.22 1.70 -12.54
CA LYS A 118 -11.13 1.67 -14.01
C LYS A 118 -10.41 2.86 -14.64
N ARG A 119 -10.29 3.99 -13.92
CA ARG A 119 -9.65 5.22 -14.40
C ARG A 119 -8.19 5.33 -13.99
N GLY A 120 -7.70 4.42 -13.14
CA GLY A 120 -6.38 4.50 -12.52
C GLY A 120 -6.44 4.23 -11.02
N ILE A 121 -5.34 4.51 -10.33
CA ILE A 121 -5.23 4.41 -8.87
C ILE A 121 -5.76 5.70 -8.25
N LEU A 122 -6.84 5.60 -7.47
CA LEU A 122 -7.31 6.69 -6.64
C LEU A 122 -6.41 6.78 -5.40
N VAL A 123 -5.84 7.94 -5.14
CA VAL A 123 -5.01 8.25 -3.98
C VAL A 123 -5.66 9.35 -3.17
N GLY A 124 -5.78 9.12 -1.86
CA GLY A 124 -6.28 10.10 -0.91
C GLY A 124 -5.24 10.46 0.15
N GLY A 125 -5.19 11.73 0.50
CA GLY A 125 -4.30 12.24 1.52
C GLY A 125 -4.72 13.61 2.04
N ALA A 126 -3.91 14.15 2.96
CA ALA A 126 -4.13 15.48 3.52
C ALA A 126 -3.37 16.55 2.74
N SER A 127 -4.00 17.72 2.61
CA SER A 127 -3.35 18.94 2.12
C SER A 127 -2.45 19.57 3.19
N GLY A 128 -1.37 20.23 2.75
CA GLY A 128 -0.50 20.99 3.65
C GLY A 128 -1.05 22.34 4.06
N VAL A 129 -2.06 22.84 3.34
CA VAL A 129 -2.60 24.20 3.49
C VAL A 129 -3.87 24.20 4.35
N SER A 130 -4.52 23.05 4.48
CA SER A 130 -5.78 22.87 5.19
C SER A 130 -5.88 21.43 5.68
N SER A 131 -6.60 21.19 6.79
CA SER A 131 -7.02 19.84 7.22
C SER A 131 -8.05 19.21 6.27
N SER A 132 -8.10 19.65 5.00
CA SER A 132 -8.95 19.10 3.96
C SER A 132 -8.30 17.89 3.31
N ILE A 133 -9.14 16.94 2.93
CA ILE A 133 -8.73 15.83 2.08
C ILE A 133 -8.49 16.35 0.67
N GLU A 134 -7.54 15.72 0.01
CA GLU A 134 -7.30 15.87 -1.41
C GLU A 134 -7.35 14.47 -2.03
N LEU A 135 -8.05 14.35 -3.15
CA LEU A 135 -8.21 13.11 -3.90
C LEU A 135 -7.64 13.29 -5.30
N PHE A 136 -6.83 12.34 -5.73
CA PHE A 136 -6.26 12.33 -7.06
C PHE A 136 -6.39 10.96 -7.71
N VAL A 137 -6.63 10.92 -9.01
CA VAL A 137 -6.52 9.71 -9.81
C VAL A 137 -5.18 9.72 -10.54
N CYS A 138 -4.37 8.69 -10.30
CA CYS A 138 -3.13 8.43 -11.01
C CYS A 138 -3.36 7.42 -12.13
N GLN A 139 -3.04 7.82 -13.35
CA GLN A 139 -2.90 6.92 -14.48
C GLN A 139 -1.43 6.55 -14.64
N VAL A 140 -1.12 5.26 -14.58
CA VAL A 140 0.22 4.74 -14.77
C VAL A 140 0.42 4.42 -16.26
N LEU A 141 1.14 5.30 -16.96
CA LEU A 141 1.37 5.23 -18.41
C LEU A 141 2.80 4.77 -18.67
N GLY A 142 3.05 3.47 -18.50
CA GLY A 142 4.40 2.91 -18.59
C GLY A 142 5.29 3.38 -17.45
N LYS A 143 6.24 4.28 -17.74
CA LYS A 143 7.14 4.92 -16.75
C LYS A 143 6.72 6.35 -16.36
N SER A 144 5.62 6.83 -16.92
CA SER A 144 5.10 8.17 -16.64
C SER A 144 3.83 8.10 -15.80
N LEU A 145 3.62 9.11 -14.96
CA LEU A 145 2.42 9.27 -14.16
C LEU A 145 1.61 10.45 -14.67
N SER A 146 0.31 10.27 -14.84
CA SER A 146 -0.64 11.36 -15.11
C SER A 146 -1.59 11.48 -13.93
N TRP A 147 -1.61 12.65 -13.30
CA TRP A 147 -2.39 12.92 -12.09
C TRP A 147 -3.53 13.88 -12.38
N ASN A 148 -4.74 13.49 -11.98
CA ASN A 148 -5.93 14.32 -12.10
C ASN A 148 -6.54 14.53 -10.72
N LYS A 149 -6.65 15.78 -10.29
CA LYS A 149 -7.35 16.15 -9.05
C LYS A 149 -8.84 15.89 -9.21
N LEU A 150 -9.45 15.30 -8.19
CA LEU A 150 -10.89 15.19 -8.11
C LEU A 150 -11.45 16.34 -7.26
N ASP A 151 -12.51 16.95 -7.75
CA ASP A 151 -13.23 17.97 -6.99
C ASP A 151 -14.01 17.28 -5.87
N ILE A 152 -13.71 17.70 -4.64
CA ILE A 152 -14.41 17.25 -3.45
C ILE A 152 -15.41 18.35 -3.08
N PRO A 153 -16.71 18.02 -2.91
CA PRO A 153 -17.69 19.00 -2.47
C PRO A 153 -17.25 19.68 -1.18
N HIS A 154 -17.39 21.01 -1.10
CA HIS A 154 -16.89 21.82 0.03
C HIS A 154 -17.43 21.39 1.42
N HIS A 155 -18.56 20.67 1.47
CA HIS A 155 -19.14 20.16 2.70
C HIS A 155 -18.56 18.81 3.16
N SER A 156 -17.66 18.20 2.38
CA SER A 156 -17.05 16.90 2.65
C SER A 156 -15.60 17.05 3.14
N ASN A 157 -15.39 17.89 4.16
CA ASN A 157 -14.09 18.05 4.82
C ASN A 157 -13.97 17.12 6.03
N GLY A 158 -12.86 16.39 6.12
CA GLY A 158 -12.58 15.44 7.21
C GLY A 158 -11.22 14.79 7.06
N PHE A 159 -10.99 13.69 7.79
CA PHE A 159 -9.77 12.88 7.66
C PHE A 159 -10.13 11.51 7.08
N VAL A 160 -9.53 11.15 5.95
CA VAL A 160 -9.74 9.84 5.30
C VAL A 160 -8.58 8.93 5.65
N GLN A 161 -8.88 7.85 6.37
CA GLN A 161 -7.92 6.79 6.70
C GLN A 161 -7.99 5.60 5.74
N GLY A 162 -9.02 5.52 4.90
CA GLY A 162 -9.22 4.41 3.98
C GLY A 162 -10.13 4.80 2.83
N THR A 163 -9.91 4.20 1.67
CA THR A 163 -10.76 4.35 0.48
C THR A 163 -11.18 2.99 -0.03
N CYS A 164 -12.39 2.92 -0.57
CA CYS A 164 -12.90 1.77 -1.29
C CYS A 164 -13.71 2.26 -2.50
N ILE A 165 -13.86 1.39 -3.51
CA ILE A 165 -14.76 1.64 -4.63
C ILE A 165 -15.96 0.74 -4.49
N ILE A 166 -17.14 1.36 -4.45
CA ILE A 166 -18.41 0.67 -4.47
C ILE A 166 -18.91 0.69 -5.92
N GLN A 167 -18.85 -0.46 -6.59
CA GLN A 167 -19.48 -0.60 -7.90
C GLN A 167 -20.96 -0.91 -7.71
N ALA A 168 -21.83 0.05 -8.01
CA ALA A 168 -23.26 -0.21 -8.10
C ALA A 168 -23.52 -1.04 -9.37
N LEU A 169 -24.16 -2.20 -9.20
CA LEU A 169 -24.71 -2.97 -10.31
C LEU A 169 -26.03 -2.31 -10.69
N PHE A 170 -26.04 -1.57 -11.81
CA PHE A 170 -27.26 -1.12 -12.47
C PHE A 170 -27.48 -1.95 -13.73
#